data_AF-A0A7V0NSL4-F1
#
_entry.id   AF-A0A7V0NSL4-F1
#
_cell.length_a   1.000
_cell.length_b   1.000
_cell.length_c   1.000
_cell.angle_alpha   90.00
_cell.angle_beta   90.00
_cell.angle_gamma   90.00
#
_symmetry.space_group_name_H-M   'P 1'
#
loop_
_entity.id
_entity.type
_entity.pdbx_description
1 polymer ?
#
loop_
_entity_poly.entity_id
_entity_poly.type
_entity_poly.pdbx_seq_one_letter_code
_entity_poly.pdbx_strand_id
1 'polypeptide(L)'
;MIRRVGLVLVLLLVAGCATNRYGPWYAPSGDLVSNAIVVEFQGFKDCGTDKVVFIRFLGRQYAHDPEGRLGTLTAPDGTVLTYAELDGPPAGAEGTGVRHQDQEIWRSSADIENYLYIVYDSGFTQRWPRAEVRCER
;
A
#
# COMPACT_ATOMS: atom_id res chain seq x y z
N MET A 1 15.07 -62.58 -16.17
CA MET A 1 14.51 -61.32 -16.71
C MET A 1 14.03 -60.47 -15.53
N ILE A 2 14.76 -59.41 -15.17
CA ILE A 2 14.39 -58.52 -14.06
C ILE A 2 13.81 -57.23 -14.66
N ARG A 3 12.51 -57.02 -14.47
CA ARG A 3 11.80 -55.79 -14.88
C ARG A 3 12.16 -54.67 -13.90
N ARG A 4 12.89 -53.66 -14.38
CA ARG A 4 13.13 -52.41 -13.66
C ARG A 4 11.89 -51.53 -13.81
N VAL A 5 11.13 -51.38 -12.72
CA VAL A 5 10.05 -50.39 -12.63
C VAL A 5 10.71 -49.05 -12.25
N GLY A 6 10.80 -48.14 -13.22
CA GLY A 6 11.31 -46.79 -12.99
C GLY A 6 10.27 -45.96 -12.23
N LEU A 7 10.61 -45.57 -11.00
CA LEU A 7 9.82 -44.65 -10.20
C LEU A 7 10.05 -43.23 -10.75
N VAL A 8 9.06 -42.65 -11.44
CA VAL A 8 9.11 -41.25 -11.88
C VAL A 8 8.69 -40.38 -10.70
N LEU A 9 9.68 -39.79 -10.03
CA LEU A 9 9.46 -38.81 -8.98
C LEU A 9 9.13 -37.46 -9.62
N VAL A 10 7.85 -37.13 -9.72
CA VAL A 10 7.39 -35.80 -10.16
C VAL A 10 7.57 -34.83 -8.98
N LEU A 11 8.66 -34.06 -9.00
CA LEU A 11 8.85 -32.91 -8.11
C LEU A 11 7.92 -31.78 -8.56
N LEU A 12 6.76 -31.68 -7.91
CA LEU A 12 5.92 -30.49 -7.94
C LEU A 12 6.64 -29.38 -7.16
N LEU A 13 7.39 -28.55 -7.88
CA LEU A 13 7.91 -27.29 -7.36
C LEU A 13 6.72 -26.34 -7.16
N VAL A 14 6.13 -26.38 -5.96
CA VAL A 14 5.28 -25.29 -5.49
C VAL A 14 6.22 -24.10 -5.25
N ALA A 15 6.37 -23.25 -6.26
CA ALA A 15 6.99 -21.94 -6.09
C ALA A 15 6.10 -21.18 -5.10
N GLY A 16 6.46 -21.20 -3.82
CA GLY A 16 5.89 -20.31 -2.84
C GLY A 16 6.24 -18.90 -3.28
N CYS A 17 5.31 -18.22 -3.96
CA CYS A 17 5.38 -16.79 -4.13
C CYS A 17 5.45 -16.22 -2.72
N ALA A 18 6.64 -15.80 -2.28
CA ALA A 18 6.75 -14.88 -1.17
C ALA A 18 5.92 -13.66 -1.59
N THR A 19 4.70 -13.56 -1.08
CA THR A 19 3.85 -12.41 -1.31
C THR A 19 4.58 -11.23 -0.70
N ASN A 20 5.24 -10.44 -1.53
CA ASN A 20 5.75 -9.16 -1.08
C ASN A 20 4.51 -8.33 -0.72
N ARG A 21 4.28 -8.18 0.58
CA ARG A 21 3.14 -7.44 1.13
C ARG A 21 3.28 -5.94 0.84
N TYR A 22 4.50 -5.47 0.55
CA TYR A 22 4.83 -4.07 0.37
C TYR A 22 5.53 -3.87 -0.97
N GLY A 23 4.77 -3.44 -1.98
CA GLY A 23 5.29 -3.31 -3.35
C GLY A 23 5.84 -4.62 -3.95
N PRO A 24 6.59 -4.57 -5.06
CA PRO A 24 6.85 -3.36 -5.85
C PRO A 24 5.58 -2.80 -6.48
N TRP A 25 5.61 -1.50 -6.74
CA TRP A 25 4.57 -0.79 -7.48
C TRP A 25 5.00 -0.60 -8.94
N TYR A 26 4.03 -0.61 -9.85
CA TYR A 26 4.25 -0.55 -11.29
C TYR A 26 3.52 0.65 -11.90
N ALA A 27 4.17 1.30 -12.86
CA ALA A 27 3.60 2.39 -13.64
C ALA A 27 2.60 1.85 -14.68
N PRO A 28 1.78 2.72 -15.30
CA PRO A 28 0.90 2.31 -16.40
C PRO A 28 1.63 1.64 -17.57
N SER A 29 2.92 1.94 -17.76
CA SER A 29 3.77 1.29 -18.78
C SER A 29 4.15 -0.15 -18.44
N GLY A 30 3.91 -0.61 -17.20
CA GLY A 30 4.38 -1.88 -16.68
C GLY A 30 5.79 -1.82 -16.06
N ASP A 31 6.44 -0.66 -16.08
CA ASP A 31 7.76 -0.48 -15.48
C ASP A 31 7.66 -0.40 -13.96
N LEU A 32 8.72 -0.85 -13.27
CA LEU A 32 8.87 -0.66 -11.83
C LEU A 32 8.93 0.84 -11.50
N VAL A 33 8.07 1.28 -10.59
CA VAL A 33 8.13 2.65 -10.06
C VAL A 33 9.30 2.76 -9.10
N SER A 34 10.07 3.84 -9.24
CA SER A 34 11.19 4.14 -8.33
C SER A 34 10.72 4.32 -6.88
N ASN A 35 11.52 3.84 -5.92
CA ASN A 35 11.31 4.08 -4.50
C ASN A 35 11.31 5.58 -4.12
N ALA A 36 11.85 6.45 -4.98
CA ALA A 36 11.76 7.90 -4.80
C ALA A 36 10.34 8.46 -5.08
N ILE A 37 9.53 7.73 -5.84
CA ILE A 37 8.16 8.10 -6.18
C ILE A 37 7.17 7.41 -5.25
N VAL A 38 7.31 6.10 -5.06
CA VAL A 38 6.45 5.32 -4.17
C VAL A 38 7.27 4.31 -3.38
N VAL A 39 7.11 4.32 -2.07
CA VAL A 39 7.59 3.24 -1.21
C VAL A 39 6.51 2.94 -0.18
N GLU A 40 6.19 1.66 -0.06
CA GLU A 40 5.30 1.15 0.97
C GLU A 40 6.13 0.40 2.00
N PHE A 41 5.86 0.61 3.27
CA PHE A 41 6.62 -0.01 4.35
C PHE A 41 5.81 -0.11 5.62
N GLN A 42 6.11 -1.11 6.43
CA GLN A 42 5.62 -1.20 7.80
C GLN A 42 6.40 -0.25 8.70
N GLY A 43 5.73 0.37 9.67
CA GLY A 43 6.37 1.15 10.72
C GLY A 43 7.28 0.30 11.62
N PHE A 44 7.96 0.97 12.54
CA PHE A 44 9.00 0.37 13.36
C PHE A 44 8.54 0.16 14.80
N LYS A 45 8.95 -0.97 15.39
CA LYS A 45 8.65 -1.31 16.78
C LYS A 45 9.20 -0.30 17.77
N ASP A 46 10.41 0.22 17.53
CA ASP A 46 11.06 1.20 18.39
C ASP A 46 10.29 2.53 18.43
N CYS A 47 9.42 2.76 17.45
CA CYS A 47 8.56 3.93 17.33
C CYS A 47 7.12 3.65 17.80
N GLY A 48 6.80 2.43 18.22
CA GLY A 48 5.43 2.01 18.54
C GLY A 48 4.49 1.96 17.33
N THR A 49 5.02 1.95 16.10
CA THR A 49 4.26 1.99 14.84
C THR A 49 4.37 0.71 14.03
N ASP A 50 4.81 -0.39 14.64
CA ASP A 50 4.96 -1.71 13.99
C ASP A 50 3.64 -2.32 13.48
N LYS A 51 2.49 -1.74 13.85
CA LYS A 51 1.17 -2.11 13.31
C LYS A 51 0.64 -1.14 12.24
N VAL A 52 1.35 -0.06 11.98
CA VAL A 52 0.97 0.96 10.99
C VAL A 52 1.69 0.66 9.69
N VAL A 53 0.97 0.71 8.58
CA VAL A 53 1.57 0.66 7.24
C VAL A 53 1.61 2.07 6.68
N PHE A 54 2.73 2.43 6.06
CA PHE A 54 2.93 3.73 5.44
C PHE A 54 3.13 3.59 3.95
N ILE A 55 2.58 4.54 3.19
CA ILE A 55 2.99 4.80 1.81
C ILE A 55 3.58 6.19 1.76
N ARG A 56 4.81 6.30 1.25
CA ARG A 56 5.39 7.58 0.83
C ARG A 56 5.19 7.70 -0.67
N PHE A 57 4.32 8.60 -1.10
CA PHE A 57 4.00 8.86 -2.50
C PHE A 57 4.32 10.31 -2.87
N LEU A 58 5.15 10.53 -3.89
CA LEU A 58 5.60 11.85 -4.34
C LEU A 58 6.07 12.76 -3.19
N GLY A 59 6.83 12.18 -2.25
CA GLY A 59 7.39 12.90 -1.11
C GLY A 59 6.45 13.11 0.08
N ARG A 60 5.17 12.71 -0.01
CA ARG A 60 4.20 12.78 1.09
C ARG A 60 3.99 11.41 1.70
N GLN A 61 3.86 11.34 3.02
CA GLN A 61 3.66 10.10 3.76
C GLN A 61 2.20 9.99 4.23
N TYR A 62 1.61 8.82 4.02
CA TYR A 62 0.23 8.50 4.37
C TYR A 62 0.20 7.21 5.19
N ALA A 63 -0.75 7.09 6.10
CA ALA A 63 -0.82 5.96 7.03
C ALA A 63 -2.11 5.15 6.88
N HIS A 64 -1.95 3.84 6.84
CA HIS A 64 -2.99 2.86 7.15
C HIS A 64 -2.92 2.52 8.63
N ASP A 65 -3.77 3.17 9.41
CA ASP A 65 -3.84 3.02 10.86
C ASP A 65 -5.29 2.92 11.34
N PRO A 66 -5.98 1.79 11.06
CA PRO A 66 -7.36 1.60 11.48
C PRO A 66 -7.51 1.51 13.01
N GLU A 67 -6.43 1.23 13.75
CA GLU A 67 -6.44 1.12 15.21
C GLU A 67 -6.13 2.47 15.92
N GLY A 68 -5.78 3.53 15.17
CA GLY A 68 -5.46 4.84 15.74
C GLY A 68 -4.18 4.86 16.59
N ARG A 69 -3.19 4.02 16.26
CA ARG A 69 -1.88 3.95 16.93
C ARG A 69 -1.09 5.26 16.87
N LEU A 70 -1.29 6.05 15.81
CA LEU A 70 -0.67 7.36 15.65
C LEU A 70 -1.36 8.47 16.47
N GLY A 71 -2.50 8.18 17.09
CA GLY A 71 -3.34 9.18 17.73
C GLY A 71 -4.00 10.11 16.70
N THR A 72 -4.35 11.32 17.14
CA THR A 72 -5.01 12.30 16.27
C THR A 72 -4.04 12.88 15.26
N LEU A 73 -4.31 12.67 13.97
CA LEU A 73 -3.62 13.34 12.88
C LEU A 73 -4.36 14.63 12.53
N THR A 74 -3.62 15.71 12.27
CA THR A 74 -4.20 17.01 11.90
C THR A 74 -3.45 17.63 10.72
N ALA A 75 -4.19 18.20 9.79
CA ALA A 75 -3.65 19.05 8.73
C ALA A 75 -3.16 20.40 9.31
N PRO A 76 -2.37 21.19 8.54
CA PRO A 76 -1.86 22.49 8.99
C PRO A 76 -2.93 23.50 9.41
N ASP A 77 -4.15 23.38 8.86
CA ASP A 77 -5.30 24.23 9.19
C ASP A 77 -6.07 23.76 10.43
N GLY A 78 -5.61 22.69 11.09
CA GLY A 78 -6.25 22.08 12.25
C GLY A 78 -7.33 21.04 11.92
N THR A 79 -7.57 20.76 10.63
CA THR A 79 -8.53 19.71 10.23
C THR A 79 -8.06 18.35 10.73
N VAL A 80 -8.91 17.65 11.47
CA VAL A 80 -8.63 16.27 11.91
C VAL A 80 -8.68 15.34 10.71
N LEU A 81 -7.61 14.56 10.54
CA LEU A 81 -7.46 13.59 9.46
C LEU A 81 -7.75 12.19 9.98
N THR A 82 -8.60 11.45 9.26
CA THR A 82 -8.99 10.10 9.68
C THR A 82 -8.87 9.09 8.55
N TYR A 83 -8.37 7.91 8.92
CA TYR A 83 -8.52 6.71 8.11
C TYR A 83 -10.00 6.39 7.90
N ALA A 84 -10.35 5.94 6.70
CA ALA A 84 -11.68 5.45 6.40
C ALA A 84 -11.64 4.34 5.35
N GLU A 85 -12.57 3.41 5.48
CA GLU A 85 -12.95 2.45 4.45
C GLU A 85 -14.21 2.96 3.76
N LEU A 86 -14.23 2.94 2.43
CA LEU A 86 -15.26 3.51 1.59
C LEU A 86 -15.72 2.46 0.57
N ASP A 87 -17.00 2.49 0.21
CA ASP A 87 -17.59 1.64 -0.83
C ASP A 87 -17.19 2.06 -2.26
N GLY A 88 -16.31 3.06 -2.39
CA GLY A 88 -15.83 3.59 -3.67
C GLY A 88 -14.91 4.80 -3.50
N PRO A 89 -14.18 5.19 -4.56
CA PRO A 89 -13.41 6.41 -4.57
C PRO A 89 -14.35 7.63 -4.46
N PRO A 90 -13.93 8.71 -3.77
CA PRO A 90 -14.76 9.91 -3.68
C PRO A 90 -14.90 10.58 -5.05
N ALA A 91 -15.95 11.37 -5.22
CA ALA A 91 -16.21 12.10 -6.46
C ALA A 91 -15.01 12.99 -6.84
N GLY A 92 -14.56 12.89 -8.08
CA GLY A 92 -13.42 13.65 -8.60
C GLY A 92 -12.04 13.11 -8.20
N ALA A 93 -11.96 11.96 -7.51
CA ALA A 93 -10.69 11.24 -7.41
C ALA A 93 -10.33 10.60 -8.75
N GLU A 94 -9.05 10.65 -9.09
CA GLU A 94 -8.49 10.12 -10.32
C GLU A 94 -7.41 9.09 -10.02
N GLY A 95 -7.43 7.99 -10.79
CA GLY A 95 -6.40 6.97 -10.76
C GLY A 95 -5.08 7.49 -11.30
N THR A 96 -3.99 7.19 -10.61
CA THR A 96 -2.64 7.52 -11.09
C THR A 96 -2.09 6.46 -12.06
N GLY A 97 -2.74 5.29 -12.12
CA GLY A 97 -2.27 4.09 -12.78
C GLY A 97 -1.00 3.48 -12.16
N VAL A 98 -0.57 3.96 -10.99
CA VAL A 98 0.46 3.32 -10.18
C VAL A 98 -0.16 2.19 -9.36
N ARG A 99 0.23 0.95 -9.63
CA ARG A 99 -0.47 -0.25 -9.16
C ARG A 99 0.43 -1.25 -8.44
N HIS A 100 -0.13 -1.94 -7.45
CA HIS A 100 0.47 -3.08 -6.78
C HIS A 100 -0.61 -4.15 -6.57
N GLN A 101 -0.46 -5.31 -7.21
CA GLN A 101 -1.50 -6.36 -7.20
C GLN A 101 -2.86 -5.81 -7.65
N ASP A 102 -3.90 -5.98 -6.83
CA ASP A 102 -5.26 -5.50 -7.05
C ASP A 102 -5.48 -4.05 -6.63
N GLN A 103 -4.43 -3.35 -6.19
CA GLN A 103 -4.49 -1.99 -5.67
C GLN A 103 -3.97 -0.97 -6.68
N GLU A 104 -4.60 0.21 -6.70
CA GLU A 104 -4.15 1.39 -7.41
C GLU A 104 -4.14 2.61 -6.50
N ILE A 105 -3.11 3.45 -6.65
CA ILE A 105 -3.05 4.76 -6.00
C ILE A 105 -3.92 5.75 -6.76
N TRP A 106 -4.85 6.38 -6.05
CA TRP A 106 -5.74 7.44 -6.53
C TRP A 106 -5.52 8.72 -5.71
N ARG A 107 -5.80 9.87 -6.34
CA ARG A 107 -5.72 11.20 -5.70
C ARG A 107 -6.96 12.02 -6.03
N SER A 108 -7.41 12.83 -5.08
CA SER A 108 -8.44 13.84 -5.33
C SER A 108 -7.83 15.23 -5.20
N SER A 109 -8.13 16.11 -6.16
CA SER A 109 -7.67 17.50 -6.12
C SER A 109 -8.28 18.30 -4.96
N ALA A 110 -9.44 17.87 -4.45
CA ALA A 110 -10.13 18.51 -3.34
C ALA A 110 -9.36 18.41 -2.01
N ASP A 111 -8.55 17.36 -1.84
CA ASP A 111 -7.89 17.04 -0.56
C ASP A 111 -6.50 16.40 -0.73
N ILE A 112 -5.84 16.65 -1.87
CA ILE A 112 -4.52 16.09 -2.23
C ILE A 112 -3.44 16.33 -1.15
N GLU A 113 -3.59 17.40 -0.37
CA GLU A 113 -2.70 17.75 0.75
C GLU A 113 -2.86 16.84 1.96
N ASN A 114 -3.99 16.12 2.07
CA ASN A 114 -4.44 15.46 3.28
C ASN A 114 -4.63 13.95 3.14
N TYR A 115 -4.95 13.46 1.93
CA TYR A 115 -5.30 12.05 1.75
C TYR A 115 -4.66 11.42 0.52
N LEU A 116 -4.43 10.11 0.63
CA LEU A 116 -4.15 9.20 -0.48
C LEU A 116 -5.25 8.14 -0.49
N TYR A 117 -5.67 7.73 -1.68
CA TYR A 117 -6.70 6.72 -1.84
C TYR A 117 -6.08 5.45 -2.42
N ILE A 118 -6.32 4.31 -1.77
CA ILE A 118 -5.97 2.99 -2.29
C ILE A 118 -7.26 2.35 -2.76
N VAL A 119 -7.41 2.24 -4.09
CA VAL A 119 -8.60 1.69 -4.73
C VAL A 119 -8.29 0.28 -5.18
N TYR A 120 -9.12 -0.66 -4.75
CA TYR A 120 -9.00 -2.07 -5.09
C TYR A 120 -9.81 -2.38 -6.35
N ASP A 121 -9.46 -3.42 -7.10
CA ASP A 121 -10.20 -3.86 -8.29
C ASP A 121 -11.67 -4.21 -8.02
N SER A 122 -12.00 -4.50 -6.77
CA SER A 122 -13.38 -4.70 -6.31
C SER A 122 -14.22 -3.40 -6.24
N GLY A 123 -13.58 -2.23 -6.34
CA GLY A 123 -14.17 -0.92 -6.10
C GLY A 123 -14.06 -0.44 -4.66
N PHE A 124 -13.74 -1.34 -3.71
CA PHE A 124 -13.45 -0.97 -2.33
C PHE A 124 -12.31 0.05 -2.28
N THR A 125 -12.43 1.06 -1.43
CA THR A 125 -11.44 2.12 -1.31
C THR A 125 -11.04 2.36 0.13
N GLN A 126 -9.75 2.47 0.37
CA GLN A 126 -9.22 2.95 1.63
C GLN A 126 -8.72 4.38 1.47
N ARG A 127 -9.13 5.26 2.38
CA ARG A 127 -8.61 6.63 2.48
C ARG A 127 -7.55 6.68 3.58
N TRP A 128 -6.30 6.91 3.18
CA TRP A 128 -5.15 6.95 4.08
C TRP A 128 -4.82 8.42 4.40
N PRO A 129 -4.92 8.87 5.66
CA PRO A 129 -4.57 10.23 6.06
C PRO A 129 -3.07 10.48 5.94
N ARG A 130 -2.70 11.73 5.64
CA ARG A 130 -1.32 12.21 5.73
C ARG A 130 -0.80 12.06 7.15
N ALA A 131 0.39 11.48 7.27
CA ALA A 131 1.02 11.15 8.54
C ALA A 131 2.54 11.37 8.43
N GLU A 132 3.01 12.55 8.79
CA GLU A 132 4.44 12.89 8.83
C GLU A 132 5.08 12.40 10.13
N VAL A 133 5.19 11.07 10.26
CA VAL A 133 5.87 10.46 11.39
C VAL A 133 7.37 10.52 11.14
N ARG A 134 8.10 11.28 11.97
CA ARG A 134 9.54 11.53 11.85
C ARG A 134 10.43 10.40 12.36
N CYS A 135 9.86 9.24 12.69
CA CYS A 135 10.64 8.11 13.15
C CYS A 135 11.26 7.41 11.94
N GLU A 136 12.36 7.97 11.46
CA GLU A 136 13.19 7.42 10.39
C GLU A 136 14.37 6.65 11.01
N ARG A 137 14.80 5.58 10.34
CA ARG A 137 15.97 4.80 10.73
C ARG A 137 17.21 5.27 9.98
#